data_AF-A0A2N2N7X9-F1
#
_entry.id   AF-A0A2N2N7X9-F1
#
_cell.length_a   1.000
_cell.length_b   1.000
_cell.length_c   1.000
_cell.angle_alpha   90.00
_cell.angle_beta   90.00
_cell.angle_gamma   90.00
#
_symmetry.space_group_name_H-M   'P 1'
#
loop_
_entity.id
_entity.type
_entity.pdbx_description
1 polymer ?
#
loop_
_entity_poly.entity_id
_entity_poly.type
_entity_poly.pdbx_seq_one_letter_code
_entity_poly.pdbx_strand_id
1 'polypeptide(L)'
;MNRKYRGLRTIGLLLKIIGVFELFVGLFCAFVLPLALSDSHVSLFQSGIRDYYPAFGLIIGIITGVLIFLAGLVCGLLTFSLGELINVVLAIEENTRTAALKRQEQE
;
A
#
# COMPACT_ATOMS: atom_id res chain seq x y z
N MET A 1 -18.67 26.58 1.66
CA MET A 1 -17.75 25.46 1.39
C MET A 1 -18.31 24.62 0.24
N ASN A 2 -17.68 24.65 -0.94
CA ASN A 2 -18.29 24.08 -2.15
C ASN A 2 -18.33 22.55 -2.08
N ARG A 3 -19.55 21.97 -2.08
CA ARG A 3 -19.77 20.51 -1.97
C ARG A 3 -19.10 19.68 -3.08
N LYS A 4 -18.66 20.32 -4.18
CA LYS A 4 -18.11 19.66 -5.37
C LYS A 4 -16.84 18.83 -5.12
N TYR A 5 -15.92 19.26 -4.25
CA TYR A 5 -14.64 18.56 -4.05
C TYR A 5 -14.61 17.61 -2.85
N ARG A 6 -15.74 17.49 -2.13
CA ARG A 6 -15.82 16.66 -0.92
C ARG A 6 -15.56 15.18 -1.22
N GLY A 7 -16.00 14.70 -2.38
CA GLY A 7 -15.77 13.32 -2.81
C GLY A 7 -14.29 13.03 -3.06
N LEU A 8 -13.58 13.93 -3.74
CA LEU A 8 -12.18 13.72 -4.09
C LEU A 8 -11.27 13.75 -2.85
N ARG A 9 -11.62 14.58 -1.85
CA ARG A 9 -10.95 14.58 -0.54
C ARG A 9 -11.15 13.25 0.21
N THR A 10 -12.35 12.68 0.15
CA THR A 10 -12.62 11.36 0.74
C THR A 10 -11.84 10.27 0.03
N ILE A 11 -11.76 10.30 -1.31
CA ILE A 11 -10.97 9.34 -2.09
C ILE A 11 -9.48 9.43 -1.73
N GLY A 12 -8.93 10.65 -1.61
CA GLY A 12 -7.54 10.85 -1.19
C GLY A 12 -7.26 10.26 0.21
N LEU A 13 -8.17 10.44 1.16
CA LEU A 13 -8.07 9.81 2.49
C LEU A 13 -8.18 8.28 2.44
N LEU A 14 -9.12 7.74 1.65
CA LEU A 14 -9.28 6.30 1.47
C LEU A 14 -8.02 5.67 0.89
N LEU A 15 -7.42 6.28 -0.13
CA LEU A 15 -6.17 5.80 -0.73
C LEU A 15 -5.03 5.79 0.28
N LYS A 16 -4.93 6.80 1.17
CA LYS A 16 -3.93 6.79 2.24
C LYS A 16 -4.16 5.63 3.21
N ILE A 17 -5.40 5.37 3.61
CA ILE A 17 -5.74 4.26 4.51
C ILE A 17 -5.42 2.91 3.84
N ILE A 18 -5.79 2.74 2.57
CA ILE A 18 -5.51 1.53 1.80
C ILE A 18 -4.00 1.32 1.66
N GLY A 19 -3.23 2.36 1.30
CA GLY A 19 -1.79 2.27 1.19
C GLY A 19 -1.11 1.87 2.50
N VAL A 20 -1.56 2.42 3.64
CA VAL A 20 -1.08 2.00 4.97
C VAL A 20 -1.44 0.54 5.24
N PHE A 21 -2.65 0.11 4.89
CA PHE A 21 -3.08 -1.27 5.05
C PHE A 21 -2.25 -2.24 4.19
N GLU A 22 -1.93 -1.88 2.95
CA GLU A 22 -1.03 -2.65 2.08
C GLU A 22 0.35 -2.82 2.71
N LEU A 23 0.90 -1.78 3.34
CA LEU A 23 2.17 -1.89 4.07
C LEU A 23 2.09 -2.87 5.24
N PHE A 24 1.00 -2.84 6.02
CA PHE A 24 0.79 -3.79 7.12
C PHE A 24 0.63 -5.22 6.62
N VAL A 25 -0.14 -5.44 5.54
CA VAL A 25 -0.32 -6.76 4.94
C VAL A 25 1.01 -7.29 4.38
N GLY A 26 1.78 -6.45 3.68
CA GLY A 26 3.10 -6.82 3.18
C GLY A 26 4.04 -7.22 4.32
N LEU A 27 4.07 -6.43 5.40
CA LEU A 27 4.89 -6.71 6.58
C LEU A 27 4.46 -8.02 7.25
N PHE A 28 3.15 -8.23 7.39
CA PHE A 28 2.59 -9.46 7.96
C PHE A 28 2.97 -10.69 7.14
N CYS A 29 2.86 -10.62 5.81
CA CYS A 29 3.29 -11.68 4.90
C CYS A 29 4.78 -12.01 5.03
N ALA A 30 5.63 -11.01 5.29
CA ALA A 30 7.07 -11.22 5.50
C ALA A 30 7.37 -12.15 6.68
N PHE A 31 6.53 -12.16 7.71
CA PHE A 31 6.69 -13.03 8.88
C PHE A 31 5.89 -14.33 8.77
N VAL A 32 4.66 -14.26 8.24
CA VAL A 32 3.76 -15.42 8.19
C VAL A 32 4.21 -16.43 7.15
N LEU A 33 4.70 -16.00 5.98
CA LEU A 33 5.09 -16.94 4.91
C LEU A 33 6.27 -17.83 5.31
N PRO A 34 7.37 -17.33 5.90
CA PRO A 34 8.43 -18.19 6.44
C PRO A 34 7.93 -19.17 7.49
N LEU A 35 7.07 -18.72 8.41
CA LEU A 35 6.56 -19.55 9.50
C LEU A 35 5.59 -20.64 8.98
N ALA A 36 4.70 -20.28 8.06
CA ALA A 36 3.73 -21.20 7.48
C ALA A 36 4.40 -22.25 6.59
N LEU A 37 5.46 -21.88 5.87
CA LEU A 37 6.21 -22.80 5.00
C LEU A 37 7.37 -23.52 5.73
N SER A 38 7.61 -23.20 7.01
CA SER A 38 8.60 -23.90 7.83
C SER A 38 8.06 -25.24 8.37
N ASP A 39 6.75 -25.45 8.39
CA ASP A 39 6.17 -26.69 8.92
C ASP A 39 6.34 -27.82 7.90
N SER A 40 6.96 -28.92 8.33
CA SER A 40 7.21 -30.12 7.52
C SER A 40 5.92 -30.83 7.06
N HIS A 41 4.78 -30.51 7.66
CA HIS A 41 3.47 -31.05 7.25
C HIS A 41 2.76 -30.21 6.18
N VAL A 42 3.18 -28.96 5.95
CA VAL A 42 2.66 -28.11 4.86
C VAL A 42 3.37 -28.55 3.59
N SER A 43 2.85 -29.65 3.06
CA SER A 43 3.51 -30.43 2.05
C SER A 43 3.50 -29.66 0.71
N LEU A 44 4.64 -29.04 0.37
CA LEU A 44 4.99 -28.77 -1.03
C LEU A 44 4.98 -30.07 -1.87
N PHE A 45 4.85 -31.24 -1.25
CA PHE A 45 4.55 -32.51 -1.90
C PHE A 45 3.30 -32.51 -2.79
N GLN A 46 2.31 -31.61 -2.60
CA GLN A 46 1.18 -31.54 -3.52
C GLN A 46 1.56 -30.90 -4.88
N SER A 47 2.68 -30.18 -4.96
CA SER A 47 3.23 -29.61 -6.20
C SER A 47 4.35 -30.44 -6.84
N GLY A 48 4.63 -31.65 -6.33
CA GLY A 48 5.59 -32.59 -6.93
C GLY A 48 7.06 -32.28 -6.67
N ILE A 49 7.36 -31.28 -5.82
CA ILE A 49 8.73 -30.94 -5.42
C ILE A 49 9.10 -31.88 -4.27
N ARG A 50 9.90 -32.91 -4.58
CA ARG A 50 10.42 -33.85 -3.58
C ARG A 50 11.36 -33.09 -2.65
N ASP A 51 11.07 -33.06 -1.36
CA ASP A 51 11.90 -32.41 -0.35
C ASP A 51 13.33 -32.95 -0.41
N TYR A 52 14.21 -32.19 -1.07
CA TYR A 52 15.59 -32.59 -1.28
C TYR A 52 16.46 -32.35 -0.03
N TYR A 53 16.04 -31.41 0.84
CA TYR A 53 16.75 -31.04 2.05
C TYR A 53 15.80 -30.61 3.18
N PRO A 54 16.10 -30.98 4.44
CA PRO A 54 15.41 -30.39 5.59
C PRO A 54 15.62 -28.87 5.58
N ALA A 55 14.55 -28.12 5.90
CA ALA A 55 14.48 -26.64 5.88
C ALA A 55 14.36 -25.93 4.52
N PHE A 56 14.18 -26.65 3.40
CA PHE A 56 13.97 -26.03 2.09
C PHE A 56 12.73 -25.11 2.04
N GLY A 57 11.63 -25.50 2.68
CA GLY A 57 10.40 -24.70 2.76
C GLY A 57 10.58 -23.35 3.48
N LEU A 58 11.41 -23.32 4.53
CA LEU A 58 11.73 -22.09 5.26
C LEU A 58 12.49 -21.10 4.36
N ILE A 59 13.48 -21.57 3.59
CA ILE A 59 14.25 -20.72 2.67
C ILE A 59 13.34 -20.12 1.60
N ILE A 60 12.47 -20.93 1.00
CA ILE A 60 11.48 -20.44 0.03
C ILE A 60 10.56 -19.41 0.69
N GLY A 61 10.04 -19.70 1.89
CA GLY A 61 9.14 -18.79 2.60
C GLY A 61 9.79 -17.44 2.92
N ILE A 62 11.08 -17.41 3.26
CA ILE A 62 11.85 -16.17 3.42
C ILE A 62 11.94 -15.42 2.10
N ILE A 63 12.39 -16.07 1.03
CA ILE A 63 12.57 -15.41 -0.28
C ILE A 63 11.24 -14.84 -0.77
N THR A 64 10.19 -15.66 -0.78
CA THR A 64 8.86 -15.25 -1.22
C THR A 64 8.26 -14.18 -0.31
N GLY A 65 8.41 -14.32 1.01
CA GLY A 65 7.95 -13.32 1.99
C GLY A 65 8.61 -11.96 1.79
N VAL A 66 9.94 -11.93 1.58
CA VAL A 66 10.69 -10.71 1.31
C VAL A 66 10.27 -10.08 -0.02
N LEU A 67 10.10 -10.88 -1.08
CA LEU A 67 9.66 -10.35 -2.38
C LEU A 67 8.26 -9.75 -2.32
N ILE A 68 7.31 -10.42 -1.66
CA ILE A 68 5.95 -9.90 -1.46
C ILE A 68 5.99 -8.64 -0.60
N PHE A 69 6.81 -8.60 0.45
CA PHE A 69 6.98 -7.41 1.27
C PHE A 69 7.51 -6.23 0.45
N LEU A 70 8.54 -6.43 -0.38
CA LEU A 70 9.09 -5.38 -1.23
C LEU A 70 8.05 -4.88 -2.25
N ALA A 71 7.31 -5.79 -2.89
CA ALA A 71 6.23 -5.41 -3.79
C ALA A 71 5.12 -4.62 -3.06
N GLY A 72 4.69 -5.09 -1.89
CA GLY A 72 3.72 -4.41 -1.05
C GLY A 72 4.20 -3.07 -0.54
N LEU A 73 5.50 -2.92 -0.26
CA LEU A 73 6.13 -1.65 0.12
C LEU A 73 6.04 -0.65 -1.02
N VAL A 74 6.45 -1.04 -2.23
CA VAL A 74 6.39 -0.16 -3.40
C VAL A 74 4.94 0.23 -3.71
N CYS A 75 4.03 -0.75 -3.80
CA CYS A 75 2.61 -0.49 -4.08
C CYS A 75 1.98 0.38 -2.98
N GLY A 76 2.16 0.03 -1.71
CA GLY A 76 1.59 0.78 -0.58
C GLY A 76 2.07 2.22 -0.51
N LEU A 77 3.37 2.47 -0.76
CA LEU A 77 3.91 3.83 -0.82
C LEU A 77 3.36 4.62 -2.01
N LEU A 78 3.22 4.00 -3.19
CA LEU A 78 2.64 4.64 -4.36
C LEU A 78 1.17 4.98 -4.14
N THR A 79 0.38 4.05 -3.59
CA THR A 79 -1.04 4.25 -3.26
C THR A 79 -1.20 5.37 -2.23
N PHE A 80 -0.37 5.39 -1.18
CA PHE A 80 -0.37 6.46 -0.19
C PHE A 80 -0.01 7.82 -0.79
N SER A 81 1.06 7.86 -1.59
CA SER A 81 1.55 9.08 -2.24
C SER A 81 0.53 9.66 -3.22
N LEU A 82 -0.20 8.79 -3.94
CA LEU A 82 -1.30 9.21 -4.81
C LEU A 82 -2.43 9.87 -4.02
N GLY A 83 -2.76 9.33 -2.84
CA GLY A 83 -3.73 9.94 -1.92
C GLY A 83 -3.29 11.33 -1.44
N GLU A 84 -2.00 11.53 -1.16
CA GLU A 84 -1.47 12.86 -0.83
C GLU A 84 -1.46 13.82 -2.02
N LEU A 85 -1.09 13.33 -3.20
CA LEU A 85 -1.06 14.15 -4.41
C LEU A 85 -2.43 14.78 -4.68
N ILE A 86 -3.51 14.00 -4.51
CA ILE A 86 -4.88 14.49 -4.65
C ILE A 86 -5.17 15.63 -3.65
N ASN A 87 -4.79 15.47 -2.38
CA ASN A 87 -5.00 16.50 -1.37
C ASN A 87 -4.21 17.78 -1.67
N VAL A 88 -2.97 17.65 -2.15
CA VAL A 88 -2.12 18.79 -2.53
C VAL A 88 -2.74 19.55 -3.70
N VAL A 89 -3.17 18.85 -4.76
CA VAL A 89 -3.80 19.48 -5.94
C VAL A 89 -5.09 20.21 -5.54
N LEU A 90 -5.91 19.61 -4.70
CA LEU A 90 -7.12 20.26 -4.17
C LEU A 90 -6.79 21.52 -3.37
N ALA A 91 -5.75 21.48 -2.53
CA ALA A 91 -5.32 22.65 -1.77
C ALA A 91 -4.82 23.78 -2.67
N ILE A 92 -4.11 23.46 -3.76
CA ILE A 92 -3.66 24.46 -4.75
C ILE A 92 -4.87 25.13 -5.42
N GLU A 93 -5.88 24.35 -5.80
CA GLU A 93 -7.11 24.88 -6.42
C GLU A 93 -7.87 25.81 -5.46
N GLU A 94 -8.07 25.38 -4.21
CA GLU A 94 -8.76 26.16 -3.18
C GLU A 94 -8.03 27.49 -2.89
N ASN A 95 -6.69 27.45 -2.81
CA ASN A 95 -5.88 28.65 -2.61
C ASN A 95 -5.95 29.60 -3.81
N THR A 96 -5.88 29.07 -5.04
CA THR A 96 -5.95 29.88 -6.27
C THR A 96 -7.30 30.57 -6.38
N ARG A 97 -8.40 29.86 -6.10
CA ARG A 97 -9.75 30.44 -6.13
C ARG A 97 -9.93 31.53 -5.07
N THR A 98 -9.43 31.30 -3.86
CA THR A 98 -9.50 32.28 -2.76
C THR A 98 -8.68 33.52 -3.08
N ALA A 99 -7.50 33.37 -3.70
CA ALA A 99 -6.68 34.49 -4.14
C ALA A 99 -7.34 35.31 -5.24
N ALA A 100 -8.02 34.66 -6.20
CA ALA A 100 -8.76 35.34 -7.26
C ALA A 100 -9.93 36.16 -6.71
N LEU A 101 -10.72 35.59 -5.79
CA LEU A 101 -11.82 36.32 -5.13
C LEU A 101 -11.32 37.53 -4.33
N LYS A 102 -10.24 37.37 -3.57
CA LYS A 102 -9.63 38.48 -2.81
C LYS A 102 -9.11 39.61 -3.70
N ARG A 103 -8.63 39.32 -4.91
CA ARG A 103 -8.25 40.38 -5.88
C ARG A 103 -9.45 41.16 -6.38
N GLN A 104 -10.58 40.50 -6.62
CA GLN A 104 -11.81 41.17 -7.06
C GLN A 104 -12.42 42.06 -5.98
N GLU A 105 -12.19 41.76 -4.70
CA GLU A 105 -12.63 42.62 -3.59
C GLU A 105 -11.73 43.86 -3.38
N GLN A 106 -10.57 43.92 -4.03
CA GLN A 106 -9.62 45.03 -3.92
C GLN A 106 -9.69 46.03 -5.09
N GLU A 107 -10.43 45.70 -6.16
CA GLU A 107 -10.75 46.57 -7.30
C GLU A 107 -12.12 47.22 -7.12
#